data_AF-A0A6G6YBJ4-F1
#
_entry.id   AF-A0A6G6YBJ4-F1
#
_cell.length_a   1.000
_cell.length_b   1.000
_cell.length_c   1.000
_cell.angle_alpha   90.00
_cell.angle_beta   90.00
_cell.angle_gamma   90.00
#
_symmetry.space_group_name_H-M   'P 1'
#
loop_
_entity.id
_entity.type
_entity.pdbx_description
1 polymer ?
#
loop_
_entity_poly.entity_id
_entity_poly.type
_entity_poly.pdbx_seq_one_letter_code
_entity_poly.pdbx_strand_id
1 'polypeptide(L)'
;MAKDISNAYLVTTGDGDLMVNTGFMDNADRNVGLLAPHRTGPMRRIILTQSHADHFGGVPEFSDEGTQVIGGPGYAENWADMKRLQPFFGPRSAKLWSGTLNRGSAPKRPPEVTPDLIVEGRHAFEQGGRRFELLHTPEGETTDGLTVWMPDERIAFTGNLFGPVFLAMPFLCTIRGDKPRSVRSYLKSLETVRDLGAEMLITGHGDPITGADRIAADLDRMHAAVSWVRDYTLDGMNAGRTVHELMRDIALPENLTIGEFHGKVSWAVRTIWEEYAGWFRYEDGTTALYGVPRSAVHGDLAQLAGGAGPLADRAAEYVAENKPLQALHLTDIALDAEPEHEGALIAKKAALEALLAASGGSNLSETMWLKAEIGAVEKALGTP
;
A
#
# COMPACT_ATOMS: atom_id res chain seq x y z
N MET A 1 -10.57 21.33 -3.35
CA MET A 1 -9.79 20.23 -2.75
C MET A 1 -9.39 20.62 -1.35
N ALA A 2 -9.57 19.74 -0.37
CA ALA A 2 -8.93 19.84 0.94
C ALA A 2 -7.79 18.82 1.00
N LYS A 3 -6.58 19.29 1.35
CA LYS A 3 -5.42 18.40 1.54
C LYS A 3 -5.55 17.65 2.87
N ASP A 4 -5.32 16.35 2.84
CA ASP A 4 -5.43 15.45 3.99
C ASP A 4 -4.53 14.21 3.75
N ILE A 5 -4.62 13.15 4.56
CA ILE A 5 -3.92 11.87 4.31
C ILE A 5 -4.24 11.41 2.89
N SER A 6 -5.52 11.19 2.58
CA SER A 6 -6.02 11.24 1.20
C SER A 6 -6.91 12.46 1.05
N ASN A 7 -6.73 13.21 -0.03
CA ASN A 7 -7.45 14.45 -0.30
C ASN A 7 -8.97 14.23 -0.44
N ALA A 8 -9.73 15.27 -0.09
CA ALA A 8 -11.18 15.34 -0.31
C ALA A 8 -11.52 16.38 -1.39
N TYR A 9 -12.44 16.06 -2.28
CA TYR A 9 -12.75 16.88 -3.46
C TYR A 9 -14.22 17.26 -3.52
N LEU A 10 -14.51 18.55 -3.39
CA LEU A 10 -15.83 19.12 -3.66
C LEU A 10 -15.96 19.45 -5.15
N VAL A 11 -17.00 18.91 -5.78
CA VAL A 11 -17.41 19.18 -7.16
C VAL A 11 -18.78 19.87 -7.12
N THR A 12 -18.81 21.15 -7.48
CA THR A 12 -20.05 21.95 -7.49
C THR A 12 -20.83 21.76 -8.80
N THR A 13 -22.16 21.80 -8.72
CA THR A 13 -23.05 21.67 -9.89
C THR A 13 -24.27 22.58 -9.75
N GLY A 14 -25.09 22.72 -10.79
CA GLY A 14 -26.28 23.59 -10.78
C GLY A 14 -27.44 23.17 -9.84
N ASP A 15 -27.49 21.93 -9.34
CA ASP A 15 -28.60 21.42 -8.51
C ASP A 15 -28.16 20.73 -7.20
N GLY A 16 -26.91 20.98 -6.79
CA GLY A 16 -26.31 20.52 -5.54
C GLY A 16 -24.85 20.09 -5.70
N ASP A 17 -24.21 19.78 -4.60
CA ASP A 17 -22.79 19.42 -4.58
C ASP A 17 -22.57 17.91 -4.65
N LEU A 18 -21.36 17.51 -5.04
CA LEU A 18 -20.87 16.15 -5.02
C LEU A 18 -19.49 16.12 -4.36
N MET A 19 -19.21 15.13 -3.52
CA MET A 19 -17.87 14.84 -3.04
C MET A 19 -17.27 13.64 -3.76
N VAL A 20 -15.98 13.71 -4.07
CA VAL A 20 -15.14 12.54 -4.34
C VAL A 20 -14.19 12.38 -3.16
N ASN A 21 -14.39 11.31 -2.39
CA ASN A 21 -13.80 11.07 -1.07
C ASN A 21 -14.07 12.19 -0.04
N THR A 22 -13.84 11.90 1.24
CA THR A 22 -14.15 12.80 2.37
C THR A 22 -12.97 12.99 3.35
N GLY A 23 -11.82 12.39 3.06
CA GLY A 23 -10.62 12.49 3.89
C GLY A 23 -10.65 11.57 5.11
N PHE A 24 -9.70 11.78 6.03
CA PHE A 24 -9.55 10.97 7.24
C PHE A 24 -10.46 11.50 8.37
N MET A 25 -11.01 10.61 9.16
CA MET A 25 -12.01 10.92 10.21
C MET A 25 -11.52 11.92 11.27
N ASP A 26 -10.22 11.93 11.57
CA ASP A 26 -9.63 12.89 12.52
C ASP A 26 -9.66 14.32 11.98
N ASN A 27 -9.77 14.47 10.67
CA ASN A 27 -9.69 15.72 9.94
C ASN A 27 -11.01 16.15 9.30
N ALA A 28 -12.08 15.39 9.50
CA ALA A 28 -13.39 15.60 8.88
C ALA A 28 -13.93 17.02 9.12
N ASP A 29 -14.00 17.48 10.37
CA ASP A 29 -14.49 18.83 10.73
C ASP A 29 -13.68 19.94 10.04
N ARG A 30 -12.34 19.77 9.97
CA ARG A 30 -11.46 20.71 9.28
C ARG A 30 -11.78 20.73 7.79
N ASN A 31 -11.92 19.58 7.16
CA ASN A 31 -12.18 19.47 5.73
C ASN A 31 -13.55 20.07 5.38
N VAL A 32 -14.58 19.84 6.20
CA VAL A 32 -15.89 20.50 6.07
C VAL A 32 -15.74 22.02 6.15
N GLY A 33 -15.05 22.54 7.17
CA GLY A 33 -14.82 23.97 7.33
C GLY A 33 -14.07 24.61 6.16
N LEU A 34 -13.08 23.92 5.58
CA LEU A 34 -12.32 24.40 4.41
C LEU A 34 -13.17 24.43 3.14
N LEU A 35 -14.11 23.50 2.97
CA LEU A 35 -14.91 23.37 1.75
C LEU A 35 -16.26 24.11 1.84
N ALA A 36 -16.76 24.39 3.04
CA ALA A 36 -18.03 25.08 3.26
C ALA A 36 -18.18 26.41 2.48
N PRO A 37 -17.17 27.30 2.41
CA PRO A 37 -17.27 28.54 1.63
C PRO A 37 -17.42 28.35 0.12
N HIS A 38 -17.16 27.14 -0.38
CA HIS A 38 -17.19 26.79 -1.80
C HIS A 38 -18.41 25.95 -2.19
N ARG A 39 -19.24 25.54 -1.22
CA ARG A 39 -20.47 24.79 -1.47
C ARG A 39 -21.49 25.64 -2.21
N THR A 40 -22.20 25.02 -3.14
CA THR A 40 -23.23 25.69 -3.96
C THR A 40 -24.65 25.20 -3.67
N GLY A 41 -24.80 24.13 -2.90
CA GLY A 41 -26.09 23.60 -2.53
C GLY A 41 -26.00 22.40 -1.59
N PRO A 42 -27.12 21.67 -1.39
CA PRO A 42 -27.11 20.45 -0.59
C PRO A 42 -26.18 19.40 -1.21
N MET A 43 -25.57 18.57 -0.36
CA MET A 43 -24.74 17.45 -0.76
C MET A 43 -25.66 16.39 -1.34
N ARG A 44 -25.56 16.14 -2.64
CA ARG A 44 -26.38 15.14 -3.32
C ARG A 44 -25.74 13.78 -3.29
N ARG A 45 -24.42 13.74 -3.48
CA ARG A 45 -23.66 12.50 -3.66
C ARG A 45 -22.29 12.56 -3.00
N ILE A 46 -21.90 11.44 -2.42
CA ILE A 46 -20.52 11.19 -2.01
C ILE A 46 -20.05 9.94 -2.73
N ILE A 47 -19.01 10.08 -3.55
CA ILE A 47 -18.42 8.96 -4.29
C ILE A 47 -17.12 8.56 -3.61
N LEU A 48 -17.07 7.30 -3.18
CA LEU A 48 -15.93 6.71 -2.53
C LEU A 48 -15.11 5.95 -3.58
N THR A 49 -13.89 6.43 -3.80
CA THR A 49 -12.97 5.77 -4.75
C THR A 49 -12.44 4.44 -4.24
N GLN A 50 -12.50 4.17 -2.93
CA GLN A 50 -12.07 2.93 -2.30
C GLN A 50 -12.49 2.84 -0.82
N SER A 51 -12.46 1.63 -0.26
CA SER A 51 -12.79 1.27 1.13
C SER A 51 -11.67 1.51 2.17
N HIS A 52 -10.83 2.52 1.98
CA HIS A 52 -9.85 2.93 2.99
C HIS A 52 -10.28 4.17 3.79
N ALA A 53 -9.94 4.17 5.08
CA ALA A 53 -10.50 5.10 6.05
C ALA A 53 -10.11 6.56 5.83
N ASP A 54 -9.02 6.81 5.11
CA ASP A 54 -8.60 8.13 4.64
C ASP A 54 -9.40 8.62 3.42
N HIS A 55 -10.24 7.78 2.81
CA HIS A 55 -11.13 8.15 1.71
C HIS A 55 -12.57 8.35 2.15
N PHE A 56 -13.08 7.55 3.09
CA PHE A 56 -14.47 7.62 3.57
C PHE A 56 -14.63 8.21 4.98
N GLY A 57 -13.53 8.50 5.66
CA GLY A 57 -13.50 8.79 7.10
C GLY A 57 -14.36 9.98 7.52
N GLY A 58 -14.56 10.97 6.64
CA GLY A 58 -15.41 12.14 6.89
C GLY A 58 -16.85 12.03 6.36
N VAL A 59 -17.30 10.86 5.89
CA VAL A 59 -18.66 10.70 5.34
C VAL A 59 -19.74 11.22 6.30
N PRO A 60 -19.73 10.89 7.62
CA PRO A 60 -20.75 11.39 8.54
C PRO A 60 -20.86 12.91 8.60
N GLU A 61 -19.73 13.62 8.53
CA GLU A 61 -19.67 15.09 8.64
C GLU A 61 -20.03 15.81 7.33
N PHE A 62 -19.80 15.18 6.17
CA PHE A 62 -20.16 15.73 4.86
C PHE A 62 -21.59 15.44 4.41
N SER A 63 -22.27 14.47 5.03
CA SER A 63 -23.60 14.01 4.58
C SER A 63 -24.71 14.97 5.02
N ASP A 64 -25.47 15.48 4.06
CA ASP A 64 -26.77 16.12 4.29
C ASP A 64 -27.91 15.07 4.22
N GLU A 65 -29.12 15.44 4.63
CA GLU A 65 -30.32 14.60 4.45
C GLU A 65 -30.54 14.24 2.97
N GLY A 66 -30.66 12.94 2.69
CA GLY A 66 -30.84 12.42 1.33
C GLY A 66 -29.56 12.34 0.49
N THR A 67 -28.38 12.56 1.08
CA THR A 67 -27.10 12.30 0.40
C THR A 67 -26.99 10.83 0.04
N GLN A 68 -26.72 10.54 -1.25
CA GLN A 68 -26.44 9.18 -1.73
C GLN A 68 -24.94 8.90 -1.67
N VAL A 69 -24.54 7.84 -0.97
CA VAL A 69 -23.16 7.34 -0.95
C VAL A 69 -22.99 6.28 -2.03
N ILE A 70 -21.93 6.39 -2.84
CA ILE A 70 -21.67 5.49 -3.97
C ILE A 70 -20.28 4.86 -3.79
N GLY A 71 -20.17 3.55 -4.02
CA GLY A 71 -18.92 2.80 -3.88
C GLY A 71 -18.78 1.68 -4.91
N GLY A 72 -17.60 1.05 -4.93
CA GLY A 72 -17.30 -0.04 -5.85
C GLY A 72 -17.73 -1.43 -5.34
N PRO A 73 -17.75 -2.44 -6.21
CA PRO A 73 -17.97 -3.83 -5.83
C PRO A 73 -16.93 -4.28 -4.81
N GLY A 74 -17.34 -5.00 -3.76
CA GLY A 74 -16.40 -5.47 -2.72
C GLY A 74 -16.14 -4.48 -1.59
N TYR A 75 -16.69 -3.25 -1.65
CA TYR A 75 -16.48 -2.23 -0.60
C TYR A 75 -16.89 -2.75 0.79
N ALA A 76 -18.09 -3.34 0.90
CA ALA A 76 -18.63 -3.82 2.16
C ALA A 76 -17.81 -4.99 2.72
N GLU A 77 -17.37 -5.91 1.85
CA GLU A 77 -16.53 -7.05 2.21
C GLU A 77 -15.15 -6.61 2.68
N ASN A 78 -14.51 -5.68 1.95
CA ASN A 78 -13.20 -5.15 2.33
C ASN A 78 -13.26 -4.40 3.66
N TRP A 79 -14.27 -3.56 3.85
CA TRP A 79 -14.50 -2.89 5.12
C TRP A 79 -14.76 -3.87 6.27
N ALA A 80 -15.61 -4.88 6.05
CA ALA A 80 -15.92 -5.90 7.05
C ALA A 80 -14.67 -6.70 7.46
N ASP A 81 -13.83 -7.08 6.50
CA ASP A 81 -12.57 -7.78 6.77
C ASP A 81 -11.62 -6.90 7.56
N MET A 82 -11.42 -5.64 7.16
CA MET A 82 -10.57 -4.70 7.89
C MET A 82 -11.10 -4.48 9.32
N LYS A 83 -12.41 -4.32 9.51
CA LYS A 83 -13.06 -4.17 10.83
C LYS A 83 -12.86 -5.41 11.69
N ARG A 84 -13.07 -6.61 11.13
CA ARG A 84 -12.91 -7.90 11.83
C ARG A 84 -11.47 -8.18 12.22
N LEU A 85 -10.52 -7.84 11.34
CA LEU A 85 -9.10 -8.10 11.51
C LEU A 85 -8.35 -6.91 12.14
N GLN A 86 -9.04 -5.92 12.73
CA GLN A 86 -8.38 -4.80 13.42
C GLN A 86 -7.36 -5.24 14.48
N PRO A 87 -7.61 -6.25 15.34
CA PRO A 87 -6.58 -6.73 16.28
C PRO A 87 -5.32 -7.26 15.60
N PHE A 88 -5.43 -7.72 14.36
CA PHE A 88 -4.31 -8.22 13.56
C PHE A 88 -3.62 -7.10 12.76
N PHE A 89 -4.37 -6.25 12.05
CA PHE A 89 -3.82 -5.18 11.24
C PHE A 89 -3.40 -3.95 12.03
N GLY A 90 -4.07 -3.62 13.13
CA GLY A 90 -3.80 -2.44 13.95
C GLY A 90 -2.35 -2.32 14.39
N PRO A 91 -1.76 -3.33 15.06
CA PRO A 91 -0.34 -3.30 15.43
C PRO A 91 0.61 -3.19 14.23
N ARG A 92 0.26 -3.82 13.10
CA ARG A 92 1.07 -3.76 11.86
C ARG A 92 1.01 -2.37 11.21
N SER A 93 -0.16 -1.74 11.17
CA SER A 93 -0.33 -0.35 10.77
C SER A 93 0.47 0.60 11.67
N ALA A 94 0.36 0.41 13.00
CA ALA A 94 1.06 1.26 13.96
C ALA A 94 2.58 1.17 13.78
N LYS A 95 3.11 -0.02 13.48
CA LYS A 95 4.53 -0.21 13.19
C LYS A 95 5.03 0.62 12.01
N LEU A 96 4.20 0.80 10.98
CA LEU A 96 4.56 1.56 9.78
C LEU A 96 4.24 3.06 9.90
N TRP A 97 3.16 3.43 10.59
CA TRP A 97 2.56 4.77 10.46
C TRP A 97 2.43 5.54 11.79
N SER A 98 2.70 4.93 12.95
CA SER A 98 2.57 5.66 14.22
C SER A 98 3.49 6.89 14.31
N GLY A 99 4.68 6.81 13.71
CA GLY A 99 5.62 7.94 13.63
C GLY A 99 5.17 9.10 12.73
N THR A 100 4.16 8.89 11.88
CA THR A 100 3.59 9.92 10.99
C THR A 100 2.29 10.53 11.55
N LEU A 101 1.71 9.94 12.59
CA LEU A 101 0.54 10.48 13.28
C LEU A 101 0.96 11.57 14.27
N ASN A 102 0.07 12.55 14.50
CA ASN A 102 0.29 13.57 15.53
C ASN A 102 0.48 12.89 16.89
N ARG A 103 1.61 13.21 17.56
CA ARG A 103 1.95 12.68 18.88
C ARG A 103 0.85 13.04 19.89
N GLY A 104 0.10 12.06 20.38
CA GLY A 104 -0.68 12.22 21.63
C GLY A 104 -2.08 11.62 21.68
N SER A 105 -2.68 11.18 20.58
CA SER A 105 -4.00 10.52 20.60
C SER A 105 -4.08 9.36 19.62
N ALA A 106 -4.72 8.27 20.04
CA ALA A 106 -5.14 7.24 19.11
C ALA A 106 -6.11 7.84 18.07
N PRO A 107 -6.03 7.46 16.79
CA PRO A 107 -6.98 7.90 15.79
C PRO A 107 -8.41 7.60 16.22
N LYS A 108 -9.38 8.44 15.82
CA LYS A 108 -10.79 8.10 16.00
C LYS A 108 -11.08 6.79 15.27
N ARG A 109 -12.06 6.04 15.78
CA ARG A 109 -12.53 4.83 15.11
C ARG A 109 -13.09 5.21 13.74
N PRO A 110 -12.70 4.54 12.64
CA PRO A 110 -13.30 4.83 11.35
C PRO A 110 -14.82 4.58 11.39
N PRO A 111 -15.63 5.45 10.74
CA PRO A 111 -17.07 5.31 10.72
C PRO A 111 -17.51 4.08 9.94
N GLU A 112 -18.69 3.57 10.25
CA GLU A 112 -19.31 2.51 9.46
C GLU A 112 -20.12 3.17 8.33
N VAL A 113 -19.63 2.99 7.10
CA VAL A 113 -20.23 3.56 5.90
C VAL A 113 -20.67 2.43 5.00
N THR A 114 -21.93 2.44 4.59
CA THR A 114 -22.48 1.49 3.61
C THR A 114 -22.89 2.31 2.39
N PRO A 115 -22.30 2.08 1.21
CA PRO A 115 -22.77 2.73 -0.01
C PRO A 115 -24.22 2.35 -0.32
N ASP A 116 -25.03 3.34 -0.70
CA ASP A 116 -26.41 3.17 -1.17
C ASP A 116 -26.46 2.60 -2.59
N LEU A 117 -25.42 2.87 -3.38
CA LEU A 117 -25.25 2.36 -4.74
C LEU A 117 -23.86 1.73 -4.91
N ILE A 118 -23.85 0.51 -5.44
CA ILE A 118 -22.64 -0.19 -5.87
C ILE A 118 -22.56 -0.16 -7.39
N VAL A 119 -21.43 0.33 -7.91
CA VAL A 119 -21.22 0.46 -9.37
C VAL A 119 -20.51 -0.78 -9.92
N GLU A 120 -21.29 -1.69 -10.50
CA GLU A 120 -20.74 -2.83 -11.24
C GLU A 120 -20.34 -2.40 -12.65
N GLY A 121 -19.03 -2.29 -12.91
CA GLY A 121 -18.50 -1.97 -14.23
C GLY A 121 -18.55 -0.47 -14.55
N ARG A 122 -19.64 0.04 -15.12
CA ARG A 122 -19.78 1.44 -15.53
C ARG A 122 -21.16 2.00 -15.18
N HIS A 123 -21.20 3.17 -14.56
CA HIS A 123 -22.44 3.89 -14.27
C HIS A 123 -22.31 5.36 -14.66
N ALA A 124 -23.17 5.85 -15.56
CA ALA A 124 -23.18 7.23 -16.00
C ALA A 124 -24.41 7.97 -15.45
N PHE A 125 -24.22 9.23 -15.06
CA PHE A 125 -25.31 10.10 -14.61
C PHE A 125 -24.99 11.57 -14.92
N GLU A 126 -26.03 12.40 -14.84
CA GLU A 126 -25.91 13.85 -14.92
C GLU A 126 -26.34 14.48 -13.59
N GLN A 127 -25.67 15.55 -13.18
CA GLN A 127 -26.04 16.35 -12.02
C GLN A 127 -25.76 17.82 -12.32
N GLY A 128 -26.79 18.66 -12.18
CA GLY A 128 -26.66 20.11 -12.31
C GLY A 128 -26.00 20.58 -13.61
N GLY A 129 -26.29 19.89 -14.73
CA GLY A 129 -25.76 20.19 -16.06
C GLY A 129 -24.36 19.64 -16.36
N ARG A 130 -23.80 18.79 -15.48
CA ARG A 130 -22.48 18.16 -15.67
C ARG A 130 -22.64 16.64 -15.80
N ARG A 131 -21.85 16.03 -16.67
CA ARG A 131 -21.85 14.58 -16.92
C ARG A 131 -20.78 13.89 -16.08
N PHE A 132 -21.12 12.72 -15.55
CA PHE A 132 -20.21 11.90 -14.75
C PHE A 132 -20.30 10.44 -15.21
N GLU A 133 -19.17 9.76 -15.21
CA GLU A 133 -19.07 8.33 -15.42
C GLU A 133 -18.24 7.70 -14.29
N LEU A 134 -18.80 6.70 -13.63
CA LEU A 134 -18.15 5.93 -12.59
C LEU A 134 -17.70 4.62 -13.20
N LEU A 135 -16.41 4.33 -13.06
CA LEU A 135 -15.75 3.18 -13.68
C LEU A 135 -15.16 2.32 -12.59
N HIS A 136 -15.51 1.04 -12.59
CA HIS A 136 -14.88 0.06 -11.71
C HIS A 136 -13.46 -0.21 -12.20
N THR A 137 -12.49 0.25 -11.41
CA THR A 137 -11.05 0.16 -11.66
C THR A 137 -10.38 -0.45 -10.42
N PRO A 138 -10.53 -1.77 -10.21
CA PRO A 138 -10.02 -2.45 -9.02
C PRO A 138 -8.51 -2.68 -9.09
N GLU A 139 -7.98 -3.26 -8.01
CA GLU A 139 -6.62 -3.80 -7.90
C GLU A 139 -5.50 -2.76 -7.88
N GLY A 140 -5.85 -1.49 -7.64
CA GLY A 140 -4.90 -0.45 -7.27
C GLY A 140 -4.45 -0.63 -5.83
N GLU A 141 -4.97 0.23 -4.95
CA GLU A 141 -4.70 0.11 -3.51
C GLU A 141 -5.81 -0.64 -2.74
N THR A 142 -6.93 -0.93 -3.39
CA THR A 142 -7.95 -1.88 -2.90
C THR A 142 -8.55 -2.66 -4.07
N THR A 143 -9.30 -3.72 -3.78
CA THR A 143 -10.01 -4.51 -4.79
C THR A 143 -11.35 -3.90 -5.21
N ASP A 144 -11.80 -2.83 -4.54
CA ASP A 144 -13.10 -2.16 -4.79
C ASP A 144 -12.97 -0.78 -5.46
N GLY A 145 -11.82 -0.50 -6.07
CA GLY A 145 -11.48 0.82 -6.62
C GLY A 145 -12.49 1.37 -7.66
N LEU A 146 -12.83 2.65 -7.55
CA LEU A 146 -13.61 3.39 -8.54
C LEU A 146 -12.83 4.60 -9.08
N THR A 147 -12.94 4.83 -10.38
CA THR A 147 -12.55 6.07 -11.05
C THR A 147 -13.79 6.89 -11.38
N VAL A 148 -13.76 8.19 -11.07
CA VAL A 148 -14.78 9.17 -11.47
C VAL A 148 -14.28 9.94 -12.68
N TRP A 149 -14.98 9.86 -13.80
CA TRP A 149 -14.66 10.54 -15.03
C TRP A 149 -15.68 11.64 -15.35
N MET A 150 -15.19 12.81 -15.70
CA MET A 150 -15.99 13.96 -16.15
C MET A 150 -15.66 14.23 -17.62
N PRO A 151 -16.46 13.69 -18.57
CA PRO A 151 -16.09 13.71 -19.99
C PRO A 151 -16.05 15.11 -20.62
N ASP A 152 -16.89 16.03 -20.17
CA ASP A 152 -16.95 17.39 -20.72
C ASP A 152 -15.73 18.23 -20.32
N GLU A 153 -15.29 18.09 -19.08
CA GLU A 153 -14.12 18.78 -18.53
C GLU A 153 -12.82 18.00 -18.70
N ARG A 154 -12.92 16.74 -19.13
CA ARG A 154 -11.81 15.80 -19.31
C ARG A 154 -11.00 15.59 -18.02
N ILE A 155 -11.70 15.45 -16.89
CA ILE A 155 -11.10 15.25 -15.55
C ILE A 155 -11.36 13.84 -15.04
N ALA A 156 -10.32 13.12 -14.63
CA ALA A 156 -10.42 11.81 -13.99
C ALA A 156 -9.96 11.87 -12.53
N PHE A 157 -10.79 11.42 -11.59
CA PHE A 157 -10.43 11.17 -10.20
C PHE A 157 -10.21 9.67 -10.01
N THR A 158 -9.00 9.23 -9.68
CA THR A 158 -8.64 7.80 -9.67
C THR A 158 -8.46 7.21 -8.27
N GLY A 159 -8.63 8.02 -7.21
CA GLY A 159 -8.24 7.61 -5.86
C GLY A 159 -6.80 7.10 -5.83
N ASN A 160 -6.54 6.00 -5.14
CA ASN A 160 -5.22 5.36 -5.11
C ASN A 160 -5.11 4.21 -6.11
N LEU A 161 -5.81 4.26 -7.26
CA LEU A 161 -5.61 3.28 -8.32
C LEU A 161 -4.11 3.14 -8.65
N PHE A 162 -3.40 4.27 -8.75
CA PHE A 162 -1.96 4.32 -9.02
C PHE A 162 -1.09 4.35 -7.75
N GLY A 163 -1.65 3.95 -6.61
CA GLY A 163 -1.01 4.06 -5.30
C GLY A 163 -1.06 5.48 -4.71
N PRO A 164 -0.51 5.68 -3.50
CA PRO A 164 -0.48 6.97 -2.84
C PRO A 164 0.55 7.95 -3.43
N VAL A 165 1.42 7.48 -4.32
CA VAL A 165 2.38 8.31 -5.05
C VAL A 165 2.28 7.96 -6.52
N PHE A 166 1.87 8.93 -7.33
CA PHE A 166 1.76 8.76 -8.78
C PHE A 166 3.14 8.53 -9.42
N LEU A 167 3.18 7.78 -10.53
CA LEU A 167 4.42 7.40 -11.22
C LEU A 167 5.40 6.64 -10.32
N ALA A 168 4.86 5.76 -9.45
CA ALA A 168 5.64 4.86 -8.62
C ALA A 168 5.16 3.40 -8.79
N MET A 169 6.03 2.45 -8.50
CA MET A 169 5.71 1.02 -8.54
C MET A 169 4.53 0.72 -7.59
N PRO A 170 3.42 0.11 -8.06
CA PRO A 170 2.27 -0.17 -7.21
C PRO A 170 2.61 -1.18 -6.11
N PHE A 171 1.94 -1.03 -4.98
CA PHE A 171 2.02 -1.99 -3.89
C PHE A 171 0.93 -3.05 -4.07
N LEU A 172 1.25 -4.12 -4.81
CA LEU A 172 0.27 -5.20 -5.07
C LEU A 172 -0.06 -6.05 -3.81
N CYS A 173 0.75 -5.95 -2.76
CA CYS A 173 0.42 -6.43 -1.41
C CYS A 173 1.27 -5.67 -0.38
N THR A 174 0.64 -4.81 0.44
CA THR A 174 1.35 -3.93 1.41
C THR A 174 2.10 -4.71 2.49
N ILE A 175 3.20 -4.16 3.02
CA ILE A 175 3.97 -4.72 4.16
C ILE A 175 3.10 -4.89 5.42
N ARG A 176 2.06 -4.07 5.59
CA ARG A 176 1.07 -4.24 6.67
C ARG A 176 0.35 -5.60 6.59
N GLY A 177 0.33 -6.21 5.41
CA GLY A 177 -0.56 -7.29 5.04
C GLY A 177 -1.90 -6.74 4.55
N ASP A 178 -2.38 -7.31 3.46
CA ASP A 178 -3.70 -7.10 2.88
C ASP A 178 -3.98 -8.27 1.90
N LYS A 179 -5.18 -8.32 1.32
CA LYS A 179 -5.45 -9.23 0.21
C LYS A 179 -4.46 -8.95 -0.94
N PRO A 180 -3.88 -9.98 -1.59
CA PRO A 180 -3.10 -9.80 -2.81
C PRO A 180 -3.94 -9.11 -3.88
N ARG A 181 -3.31 -8.21 -4.63
CA ARG A 181 -3.93 -7.44 -5.70
C ARG A 181 -3.41 -7.92 -7.04
N SER A 182 -4.31 -8.22 -7.97
CA SER A 182 -3.91 -8.87 -9.22
C SER A 182 -3.20 -7.89 -10.16
N VAL A 183 -1.98 -8.23 -10.57
CA VAL A 183 -1.20 -7.42 -11.53
C VAL A 183 -1.93 -7.29 -12.86
N ARG A 184 -2.63 -8.34 -13.30
CA ARG A 184 -3.36 -8.35 -14.57
C ARG A 184 -4.52 -7.38 -14.56
N SER A 185 -5.32 -7.40 -13.48
CA SER A 185 -6.47 -6.52 -13.34
C SER A 185 -6.04 -5.08 -13.08
N TYR A 186 -4.96 -4.84 -12.34
CA TYR A 186 -4.34 -3.52 -12.20
C TYR A 186 -3.99 -2.90 -13.56
N LEU A 187 -3.31 -3.66 -14.44
CA LEU A 187 -2.94 -3.19 -15.78
C LEU A 187 -4.18 -2.84 -16.62
N LYS A 188 -5.25 -3.63 -16.52
CA LYS A 188 -6.52 -3.34 -17.19
C LYS A 188 -7.20 -2.08 -16.65
N SER A 189 -7.15 -1.86 -15.34
CA SER A 189 -7.64 -0.64 -14.71
C SER A 189 -6.85 0.59 -15.17
N LEU A 190 -5.52 0.47 -15.29
CA LEU A 190 -4.66 1.51 -15.85
C LEU A 190 -5.03 1.80 -17.31
N GLU A 191 -5.16 0.78 -18.15
CA GLU A 191 -5.61 0.91 -19.55
C GLU A 191 -6.95 1.66 -19.64
N THR A 192 -7.91 1.29 -18.78
CA THR A 192 -9.22 1.95 -18.71
C THR A 192 -9.11 3.44 -18.47
N VAL A 193 -8.22 3.89 -17.57
CA VAL A 193 -8.01 5.32 -17.30
C VAL A 193 -7.24 6.00 -18.42
N ARG A 194 -6.23 5.32 -18.98
CA ARG A 194 -5.45 5.84 -20.12
C ARG A 194 -6.36 6.16 -21.31
N ASP A 195 -7.31 5.27 -21.60
CA ASP A 195 -8.22 5.40 -22.75
C ASP A 195 -9.24 6.55 -22.60
N LEU A 196 -9.39 7.14 -21.40
CA LEU A 196 -10.21 8.35 -21.19
C LEU A 196 -9.58 9.60 -21.82
N GLY A 197 -8.24 9.62 -21.97
CA GLY A 197 -7.52 10.78 -22.49
C GLY A 197 -7.66 12.04 -21.60
N ALA A 198 -7.65 11.87 -20.28
CA ALA A 198 -7.84 12.97 -19.33
C ALA A 198 -6.85 14.13 -19.56
N GLU A 199 -7.34 15.38 -19.47
CA GLU A 199 -6.51 16.60 -19.44
C GLU A 199 -6.09 16.97 -18.03
N MET A 200 -6.83 16.49 -17.03
CA MET A 200 -6.47 16.57 -15.62
C MET A 200 -6.71 15.22 -14.94
N LEU A 201 -5.67 14.70 -14.29
CA LEU A 201 -5.73 13.48 -13.50
C LEU A 201 -5.57 13.85 -12.02
N ILE A 202 -6.54 13.46 -11.22
CA ILE A 202 -6.61 13.74 -9.78
C ILE A 202 -6.50 12.41 -9.03
N THR A 203 -5.36 12.20 -8.38
CA THR A 203 -5.11 11.03 -7.54
C THR A 203 -5.67 11.22 -6.12
N GLY A 204 -5.62 10.19 -5.29
CA GLY A 204 -6.03 10.29 -3.88
C GLY A 204 -5.12 11.20 -3.05
N HIS A 205 -3.90 11.45 -3.52
CA HIS A 205 -2.86 12.20 -2.81
C HIS A 205 -2.23 13.25 -3.73
N GLY A 206 -1.62 14.28 -3.13
CA GLY A 206 -0.80 15.26 -3.86
C GLY A 206 -1.61 16.32 -4.61
N ASP A 207 -0.95 17.00 -5.55
CA ASP A 207 -1.58 17.99 -6.43
C ASP A 207 -2.02 17.35 -7.75
N PRO A 208 -3.07 17.85 -8.43
CA PRO A 208 -3.50 17.35 -9.74
C PRO A 208 -2.38 17.34 -10.78
N ILE A 209 -2.37 16.31 -11.62
CA ILE A 209 -1.52 16.24 -12.82
C ILE A 209 -2.31 16.83 -13.99
N THR A 210 -1.71 17.76 -14.74
CA THR A 210 -2.36 18.46 -15.85
C THR A 210 -1.58 18.29 -17.15
N GLY A 211 -2.32 18.18 -18.26
CA GLY A 211 -1.81 18.07 -19.62
C GLY A 211 -1.98 16.65 -20.17
N ALA A 212 -2.84 16.49 -21.19
CA ALA A 212 -3.18 15.19 -21.75
C ALA A 212 -1.96 14.39 -22.23
N ASP A 213 -1.04 15.03 -22.95
CA ASP A 213 0.17 14.35 -23.46
C ASP A 213 1.08 13.86 -22.33
N ARG A 214 1.22 14.66 -21.25
CA ARG A 214 1.98 14.26 -20.07
C ARG A 214 1.32 13.09 -19.37
N ILE A 215 0.01 13.17 -19.12
CA ILE A 215 -0.75 12.11 -18.45
C ILE A 215 -0.66 10.81 -19.25
N ALA A 216 -0.85 10.86 -20.57
CA ALA A 216 -0.73 9.70 -21.44
C ALA A 216 0.68 9.07 -21.37
N ALA A 217 1.73 9.89 -21.48
CA ALA A 217 3.11 9.42 -21.40
C ALA A 217 3.46 8.82 -20.03
N ASP A 218 3.00 9.42 -18.94
CA ASP A 218 3.21 8.92 -17.58
C ASP A 218 2.47 7.57 -17.37
N LEU A 219 1.22 7.45 -17.83
CA LEU A 219 0.45 6.21 -17.77
C LEU A 219 1.06 5.10 -18.63
N ASP A 220 1.51 5.42 -19.85
CA ASP A 220 2.21 4.46 -20.71
C ASP A 220 3.50 3.96 -20.07
N ARG A 221 4.27 4.85 -19.44
CA ARG A 221 5.48 4.45 -18.71
C ARG A 221 5.14 3.56 -17.52
N MET A 222 4.12 3.88 -16.74
CA MET A 222 3.67 3.04 -15.62
C MET A 222 3.24 1.65 -16.09
N HIS A 223 2.42 1.58 -17.15
CA HIS A 223 1.96 0.31 -17.73
C HIS A 223 3.12 -0.54 -18.21
N ALA A 224 4.05 0.07 -18.95
CA ALA A 224 5.23 -0.62 -19.49
C ALA A 224 6.17 -1.10 -18.37
N ALA A 225 6.38 -0.30 -17.31
CA ALA A 225 7.19 -0.69 -16.17
C ALA A 225 6.59 -1.88 -15.40
N VAL A 226 5.29 -1.84 -15.11
CA VAL A 226 4.62 -2.95 -14.39
C VAL A 226 4.53 -4.20 -15.27
N SER A 227 4.26 -4.05 -16.57
CA SER A 227 4.29 -5.16 -17.53
C SER A 227 5.68 -5.79 -17.62
N TRP A 228 6.75 -4.99 -17.63
CA TRP A 228 8.12 -5.50 -17.61
C TRP A 228 8.40 -6.36 -16.38
N VAL A 229 8.04 -5.89 -15.19
CA VAL A 229 8.25 -6.67 -13.96
C VAL A 229 7.44 -7.96 -13.96
N ARG A 230 6.20 -7.92 -14.47
CA ARG A 230 5.38 -9.12 -14.65
C ARG A 230 6.06 -10.12 -15.57
N ASP A 231 6.42 -9.69 -16.77
CA ASP A 231 6.97 -10.57 -17.80
C ASP A 231 8.34 -11.13 -17.39
N TYR A 232 9.22 -10.30 -16.82
CA TYR A 232 10.48 -10.74 -16.22
C TYR A 232 10.27 -11.82 -15.14
N THR A 233 9.26 -11.65 -14.29
CA THR A 233 8.96 -12.62 -13.24
C THR A 233 8.49 -13.95 -13.83
N LEU A 234 7.56 -13.90 -14.79
CA LEU A 234 7.03 -15.10 -15.45
C LEU A 234 8.10 -15.84 -16.27
N ASP A 235 8.94 -15.11 -16.99
CA ASP A 235 10.06 -15.69 -17.73
C ASP A 235 11.07 -16.33 -16.78
N GLY A 236 11.33 -15.69 -15.64
CA GLY A 236 12.16 -16.23 -14.57
C GLY A 236 11.63 -17.53 -13.97
N MET A 237 10.32 -17.59 -13.71
CA MET A 237 9.63 -18.81 -13.26
C MET A 237 9.81 -19.95 -14.27
N ASN A 238 9.56 -19.68 -15.56
CA ASN A 238 9.71 -20.67 -16.63
C ASN A 238 11.17 -21.13 -16.81
N ALA A 239 12.13 -20.26 -16.51
CA ALA A 239 13.56 -20.59 -16.54
C ALA A 239 14.04 -21.35 -15.28
N GLY A 240 13.17 -21.63 -14.31
CA GLY A 240 13.52 -22.31 -13.07
C GLY A 240 14.34 -21.46 -12.09
N ARG A 241 14.36 -20.14 -12.26
CA ARG A 241 14.99 -19.21 -11.30
C ARG A 241 14.11 -19.09 -10.07
N THR A 242 14.72 -18.97 -8.90
CA THR A 242 13.98 -18.75 -7.65
C THR A 242 13.48 -17.31 -7.54
N VAL A 243 12.43 -17.09 -6.75
CA VAL A 243 11.93 -15.74 -6.45
C VAL A 243 13.02 -14.82 -5.91
N HIS A 244 13.94 -15.34 -5.09
CA HIS A 244 15.01 -14.55 -4.48
C HIS A 244 16.09 -14.13 -5.48
N GLU A 245 16.41 -14.97 -6.47
CA GLU A 245 17.28 -14.57 -7.58
C GLU A 245 16.63 -13.47 -8.42
N LEU A 246 15.33 -13.61 -8.73
CA LEU A 246 14.61 -12.60 -9.50
C LEU A 246 14.53 -11.26 -8.76
N MET A 247 14.24 -11.27 -7.46
CA MET A 247 14.21 -10.06 -6.63
C MET A 247 15.56 -9.35 -6.57
N ARG A 248 16.68 -10.10 -6.57
CA ARG A 248 18.03 -9.57 -6.50
C ARG A 248 18.49 -8.97 -7.84
N ASP A 249 18.15 -9.63 -8.94
CA ASP A 249 18.73 -9.33 -10.25
C ASP A 249 17.86 -8.41 -11.13
N ILE A 250 16.58 -8.19 -10.76
CA ILE A 250 15.67 -7.33 -11.53
C ILE A 250 16.21 -5.89 -11.61
N ALA A 251 16.13 -5.31 -12.81
CA ALA A 251 16.30 -3.89 -13.05
C ALA A 251 15.28 -3.44 -14.10
N LEU A 252 14.77 -2.21 -13.96
CA LEU A 252 13.98 -1.57 -15.00
C LEU A 252 14.92 -1.00 -16.07
N PRO A 253 14.59 -1.14 -17.37
CA PRO A 253 15.21 -0.34 -18.42
C PRO A 253 15.11 1.16 -18.09
N GLU A 254 16.13 1.95 -18.47
CA GLU A 254 16.20 3.38 -18.13
C GLU A 254 14.93 4.14 -18.56
N ASN A 255 14.38 3.83 -19.75
CA ASN A 255 13.17 4.46 -20.28
C ASN A 255 11.87 4.04 -19.56
N LEU A 256 11.91 3.00 -18.72
CA LEU A 256 10.80 2.49 -17.92
C LEU A 256 10.93 2.83 -16.43
N THR A 257 11.97 3.57 -16.03
CA THR A 257 12.19 3.87 -14.62
C THR A 257 11.06 4.73 -14.06
N ILE A 258 10.45 4.24 -12.98
CA ILE A 258 9.42 4.91 -12.16
C ILE A 258 9.86 4.89 -10.70
N GLY A 259 9.21 5.69 -9.85
CA GLY A 259 9.58 5.81 -8.44
C GLY A 259 9.36 4.53 -7.63
N GLU A 260 10.11 4.37 -6.54
CA GLU A 260 9.98 3.28 -5.57
C GLU A 260 9.73 3.82 -4.15
N PHE A 261 9.04 4.95 -4.04
CA PHE A 261 8.84 5.63 -2.75
C PHE A 261 7.95 4.84 -1.78
N HIS A 262 6.96 4.10 -2.31
CA HIS A 262 6.04 3.29 -1.50
C HIS A 262 6.16 1.80 -1.85
N GLY A 263 5.78 1.40 -3.06
CA GLY A 263 6.12 0.08 -3.58
C GLY A 263 7.58 0.01 -4.05
N LYS A 264 8.04 -1.20 -4.38
CA LYS A 264 9.41 -1.48 -4.82
C LYS A 264 9.36 -2.54 -5.93
N VAL A 265 10.17 -2.39 -6.97
CA VAL A 265 10.32 -3.29 -8.12
C VAL A 265 10.60 -4.72 -7.64
N SER A 266 11.55 -4.89 -6.73
CA SER A 266 11.88 -6.21 -6.18
C SER A 266 10.73 -6.80 -5.34
N TRP A 267 9.92 -5.96 -4.68
CA TRP A 267 8.74 -6.46 -3.96
C TRP A 267 7.62 -6.84 -4.94
N ALA A 268 7.45 -6.10 -6.04
CA ALA A 268 6.51 -6.43 -7.10
C ALA A 268 6.83 -7.79 -7.74
N VAL A 269 8.11 -8.13 -7.95
CA VAL A 269 8.53 -9.49 -8.35
C VAL A 269 7.97 -10.54 -7.40
N ARG A 270 8.14 -10.35 -6.08
CA ARG A 270 7.64 -11.30 -5.08
C ARG A 270 6.13 -11.41 -5.10
N THR A 271 5.40 -10.29 -5.17
CA THR A 271 3.93 -10.33 -5.15
C THR A 271 3.35 -10.97 -6.40
N ILE A 272 3.96 -10.70 -7.56
CA ILE A 272 3.56 -11.34 -8.83
C ILE A 272 3.88 -12.84 -8.77
N TRP A 273 5.07 -13.21 -8.29
CA TRP A 273 5.41 -14.63 -8.10
C TRP A 273 4.36 -15.34 -7.24
N GLU A 274 4.00 -14.76 -6.09
CA GLU A 274 3.00 -15.32 -5.17
C GLU A 274 1.58 -15.38 -5.78
N GLU A 275 1.20 -14.43 -6.65
CA GLU A 275 -0.06 -14.48 -7.40
C GLU A 275 -0.17 -15.75 -8.25
N TYR A 276 0.93 -16.21 -8.85
CA TYR A 276 0.95 -17.38 -9.73
C TYR A 276 1.35 -18.69 -9.03
N ALA A 277 2.26 -18.65 -8.05
CA ALA A 277 2.77 -19.83 -7.35
C ALA A 277 1.92 -20.22 -6.12
N GLY A 278 1.20 -19.26 -5.54
CA GLY A 278 0.46 -19.46 -4.30
C GLY A 278 1.35 -19.71 -3.08
N TRP A 279 0.72 -20.14 -1.99
CA TRP A 279 1.36 -20.26 -0.68
C TRP A 279 2.41 -21.38 -0.57
N PHE A 280 2.32 -22.42 -1.40
CA PHE A 280 3.16 -23.62 -1.29
C PHE A 280 4.45 -23.46 -2.10
N ARG A 281 5.58 -23.34 -1.40
CA ARG A 281 6.91 -23.17 -2.00
C ARG A 281 7.63 -24.52 -2.08
N TYR A 282 8.04 -24.91 -3.28
CA TYR A 282 8.65 -26.22 -3.51
C TYR A 282 10.03 -26.32 -2.83
N GLU A 283 10.71 -25.19 -2.67
CA GLU A 283 11.99 -25.04 -1.97
C GLU A 283 11.86 -25.26 -0.46
N ASP A 284 10.65 -25.09 0.10
CA ASP A 284 10.34 -25.44 1.48
C ASP A 284 10.12 -26.94 1.70
N GLY A 285 10.00 -27.70 0.61
CA GLY A 285 9.85 -29.15 0.63
C GLY A 285 8.61 -29.61 1.39
N THR A 286 8.63 -30.87 1.83
CA THR A 286 7.49 -31.53 2.47
C THR A 286 6.97 -30.82 3.71
N THR A 287 7.83 -30.11 4.46
CA THR A 287 7.44 -29.45 5.70
C THR A 287 6.45 -28.31 5.49
N ALA A 288 6.42 -27.69 4.30
CA ALA A 288 5.43 -26.65 3.99
C ALA A 288 3.98 -27.17 4.04
N LEU A 289 3.74 -28.49 3.92
CA LEU A 289 2.40 -29.07 4.04
C LEU A 289 1.89 -29.14 5.48
N TYR A 290 2.74 -28.93 6.48
CA TYR A 290 2.44 -29.21 7.88
C TYR A 290 2.59 -27.95 8.76
N GLY A 291 1.92 -27.96 9.91
CA GLY A 291 1.91 -26.81 10.84
C GLY A 291 3.18 -26.64 11.69
N VAL A 292 4.25 -27.40 11.44
CA VAL A 292 5.52 -27.28 12.17
C VAL A 292 6.42 -26.29 11.42
N PRO A 293 6.69 -25.09 11.97
CA PRO A 293 7.49 -24.09 11.26
C PRO A 293 8.98 -24.47 11.25
N ARG A 294 9.75 -23.90 10.31
CA ARG A 294 11.22 -24.03 10.28
C ARG A 294 11.86 -23.56 11.60
N SER A 295 11.26 -22.60 12.29
CA SER A 295 11.76 -22.11 13.58
C SER A 295 11.66 -23.14 14.72
N ALA A 296 10.91 -24.24 14.54
CA ALA A 296 10.80 -25.29 15.56
C ALA A 296 12.15 -25.96 15.88
N VAL A 297 13.14 -25.87 14.98
CA VAL A 297 14.49 -26.42 15.19
C VAL A 297 15.54 -25.35 15.51
N HIS A 298 15.15 -24.07 15.70
CA HIS A 298 16.13 -23.02 16.04
C HIS A 298 16.90 -23.32 17.33
N GLY A 299 16.22 -23.88 18.35
CA GLY A 299 16.88 -24.33 19.58
C GLY A 299 17.91 -25.44 19.34
N ASP A 300 17.60 -26.42 18.49
CA ASP A 300 18.54 -27.49 18.11
C ASP A 300 19.76 -26.92 17.37
N LEU A 301 19.53 -25.98 16.45
CA LEU A 301 20.61 -25.30 15.71
C LEU A 301 21.52 -24.49 16.63
N ALA A 302 20.95 -23.76 17.60
CA ALA A 302 21.72 -23.03 18.61
C ALA A 302 22.52 -24.00 19.48
N GLN A 303 21.91 -25.10 19.95
CA GLN A 303 22.61 -26.12 20.73
C GLN A 303 23.79 -26.73 19.95
N LEU A 304 23.59 -27.07 18.68
CA LEU A 304 24.64 -27.60 17.81
C LEU A 304 25.78 -26.60 17.56
N ALA A 305 25.46 -25.29 17.54
CA ALA A 305 26.45 -24.23 17.41
C ALA A 305 27.22 -23.94 18.71
N GLY A 306 26.77 -24.46 19.87
CA GLY A 306 27.36 -24.19 21.19
C GLY A 306 26.67 -23.08 21.98
N GLY A 307 25.41 -22.79 21.68
CA GLY A 307 24.60 -21.72 22.30
C GLY A 307 24.33 -20.55 21.33
N ALA A 308 23.67 -19.51 21.82
CA ALA A 308 23.40 -18.30 21.01
C ALA A 308 24.67 -17.48 20.69
N GLY A 309 25.70 -17.55 21.54
CA GLY A 309 26.95 -16.79 21.40
C GLY A 309 27.63 -16.97 20.04
N PRO A 310 27.99 -18.20 19.62
CA PRO A 310 28.63 -18.43 18.32
C PRO A 310 27.81 -17.95 17.11
N LEU A 311 26.47 -18.01 17.19
CA LEU A 311 25.60 -17.46 16.15
C LEU A 311 25.64 -15.93 16.13
N ALA A 312 25.66 -15.29 17.30
CA ALA A 312 25.78 -13.84 17.44
C ALA A 312 27.13 -13.33 16.93
N ASP A 313 28.23 -14.02 17.25
CA ASP A 313 29.57 -13.68 16.78
C ASP A 313 29.63 -13.75 15.24
N ARG A 314 29.11 -14.83 14.64
CA ARG A 314 29.06 -14.96 13.19
C ARG A 314 28.12 -13.93 12.54
N ALA A 315 27.03 -13.55 13.21
CA ALA A 315 26.17 -12.47 12.75
C ALA A 315 26.91 -11.13 12.73
N ALA A 316 27.70 -10.82 13.76
CA ALA A 316 28.52 -9.61 13.81
C ALA A 316 29.59 -9.60 12.70
N GLU A 317 30.23 -10.75 12.41
CA GLU A 317 31.12 -10.90 11.26
C GLU A 317 30.40 -10.61 9.94
N TYR A 318 29.19 -11.13 9.75
CA TYR A 318 28.40 -10.83 8.55
C TYR A 318 28.05 -9.35 8.42
N VAL A 319 27.77 -8.64 9.52
CA VAL A 319 27.61 -7.18 9.48
C VAL A 319 28.90 -6.51 9.00
N ALA A 320 30.06 -6.91 9.54
CA ALA A 320 31.36 -6.38 9.12
C ALA A 320 31.70 -6.70 7.64
N GLU A 321 31.23 -7.84 7.13
CA GLU A 321 31.33 -8.24 5.72
C GLU A 321 30.28 -7.57 4.81
N ASN A 322 29.47 -6.63 5.32
CA ASN A 322 28.35 -5.99 4.61
C ASN A 322 27.28 -6.99 4.09
N LYS A 323 26.95 -7.98 4.91
CA LYS A 323 25.94 -9.03 4.67
C LYS A 323 24.83 -9.00 5.75
N PRO A 324 24.11 -7.88 5.89
CA PRO A 324 23.18 -7.69 7.01
C PRO A 324 21.99 -8.66 7.00
N LEU A 325 21.49 -9.09 5.84
CA LEU A 325 20.37 -10.04 5.78
C LEU A 325 20.77 -11.44 6.28
N GLN A 326 21.99 -11.87 5.98
CA GLN A 326 22.56 -13.11 6.50
C GLN A 326 22.79 -13.03 8.01
N ALA A 327 23.23 -11.87 8.51
CA ALA A 327 23.33 -11.61 9.94
C ALA A 327 21.95 -11.75 10.62
N LEU A 328 20.91 -11.15 10.04
CA LEU A 328 19.54 -11.24 10.59
C LEU A 328 19.05 -12.69 10.72
N HIS A 329 19.29 -13.54 9.71
CA HIS A 329 18.95 -14.96 9.79
C HIS A 329 19.60 -15.68 10.99
N LEU A 330 20.87 -15.38 11.29
CA LEU A 330 21.55 -15.94 12.46
C LEU A 330 21.02 -15.38 13.77
N THR A 331 20.72 -14.07 13.82
CA THR A 331 20.17 -13.45 15.02
C THR A 331 18.77 -13.97 15.34
N ASP A 332 17.95 -14.30 14.33
CA ASP A 332 16.62 -14.88 14.58
C ASP A 332 16.73 -16.28 15.22
N ILE A 333 17.69 -17.10 14.78
CA ILE A 333 17.96 -18.41 15.41
C ILE A 333 18.46 -18.23 16.85
N ALA A 334 19.42 -17.31 17.04
CA ALA A 334 20.02 -17.05 18.35
C ALA A 334 18.99 -16.54 19.37
N LEU A 335 18.14 -15.59 18.96
CA LEU A 335 17.13 -14.96 19.83
C LEU A 335 15.90 -15.83 20.07
N ASP A 336 15.58 -16.77 19.18
CA ASP A 336 14.56 -17.79 19.47
C ASP A 336 15.03 -18.77 20.56
N ALA A 337 16.34 -19.05 20.65
CA ALA A 337 16.93 -19.90 21.68
C ALA A 337 17.18 -19.15 23.00
N GLU A 338 17.74 -17.93 22.92
CA GLU A 338 18.09 -17.08 24.06
C GLU A 338 17.61 -15.63 23.80
N PRO A 339 16.34 -15.29 24.12
CA PRO A 339 15.71 -14.01 23.73
C PRO A 339 16.40 -12.74 24.25
N GLU A 340 17.13 -12.86 25.36
CA GLU A 340 17.84 -11.74 26.01
C GLU A 340 19.35 -11.76 25.72
N HIS A 341 19.82 -12.58 24.76
CA HIS A 341 21.26 -12.65 24.43
C HIS A 341 21.76 -11.34 23.84
N GLU A 342 22.45 -10.55 24.67
CA GLU A 342 22.88 -9.18 24.38
C GLU A 342 23.67 -9.08 23.07
N GLY A 343 24.63 -9.97 22.84
CA GLY A 343 25.43 -9.96 21.60
C GLY A 343 24.59 -10.18 20.33
N ALA A 344 23.51 -10.95 20.42
CA ALA A 344 22.63 -11.22 19.28
C ALA A 344 21.73 -10.00 19.00
N LEU A 345 21.23 -9.34 20.06
CA LEU A 345 20.50 -8.08 19.94
C LEU A 345 21.38 -6.97 19.35
N ILE A 346 22.64 -6.84 19.80
CA ILE A 346 23.60 -5.87 19.25
C ILE A 346 23.85 -6.15 17.75
N ALA A 347 24.12 -7.40 17.38
CA ALA A 347 24.32 -7.76 15.97
C ALA A 347 23.07 -7.50 15.12
N LYS A 348 21.86 -7.78 15.65
CA LYS A 348 20.58 -7.51 14.97
C LYS A 348 20.39 -6.02 14.74
N LYS A 349 20.64 -5.19 15.76
CA LYS A 349 20.59 -3.73 15.63
C LYS A 349 21.55 -3.23 14.54
N ALA A 350 22.81 -3.65 14.59
CA ALA A 350 23.82 -3.23 13.61
C ALA A 350 23.46 -3.65 12.17
N ALA A 351 22.88 -4.85 11.98
CA ALA A 351 22.39 -5.29 10.69
C ALA A 351 21.22 -4.44 10.17
N LEU A 352 20.25 -4.10 11.03
CA LEU A 352 19.12 -3.24 10.68
C LEU A 352 19.56 -1.81 10.35
N GLU A 353 20.51 -1.25 11.09
CA GLU A 353 21.10 0.06 10.83
C GLU A 353 21.85 0.09 9.50
N ALA A 354 22.60 -0.97 9.17
CA ALA A 354 23.26 -1.12 7.88
C ALA A 354 22.25 -1.14 6.72
N LEU A 355 21.13 -1.86 6.87
CA LEU A 355 20.03 -1.86 5.88
C LEU A 355 19.38 -0.48 5.74
N LEU A 356 19.17 0.23 6.85
CA LEU A 356 18.58 1.57 6.84
C LEU A 356 19.51 2.58 6.15
N ALA A 357 20.81 2.49 6.41
CA ALA A 357 21.80 3.32 5.72
C ALA A 357 21.85 3.00 4.21
N ALA A 358 21.85 1.72 3.85
CA ALA A 358 21.89 1.28 2.46
C ALA A 358 20.62 1.65 1.67
N SER A 359 19.45 1.69 2.30
CA SER A 359 18.20 2.11 1.64
C SER A 359 18.18 3.61 1.30
N GLY A 360 19.02 4.41 1.95
CA GLY A 360 19.11 5.86 1.76
C GLY A 360 17.82 6.62 2.12
N GLY A 361 16.87 5.98 2.80
CA GLY A 361 15.56 6.56 3.08
C GLY A 361 14.66 6.76 1.86
N SER A 362 15.00 6.13 0.72
CA SER A 362 14.33 6.34 -0.58
C SER A 362 12.93 5.73 -0.66
N ASN A 363 12.71 4.59 0.02
CA ASN A 363 11.42 3.96 0.18
C ASN A 363 10.87 4.19 1.59
N LEU A 364 9.72 4.84 1.70
CA LEU A 364 9.07 5.20 2.96
C LEU A 364 8.72 3.97 3.79
N SER A 365 8.14 2.93 3.18
CA SER A 365 7.68 1.74 3.90
C SER A 365 8.84 0.91 4.45
N GLU A 366 9.92 0.74 3.69
CA GLU A 366 11.16 0.10 4.14
C GLU A 366 11.78 0.89 5.30
N THR A 367 11.85 2.22 5.15
CA THR A 367 12.40 3.11 6.18
C THR A 367 11.63 3.02 7.49
N MET A 368 10.29 3.06 7.44
CA MET A 368 9.47 2.97 8.65
C MET A 368 9.56 1.60 9.31
N TRP A 369 9.58 0.52 8.52
CA TRP A 369 9.79 -0.83 9.04
C TRP A 369 11.12 -0.96 9.78
N LEU A 370 12.23 -0.56 9.14
CA LEU A 370 13.56 -0.68 9.70
C LEU A 370 13.73 0.16 10.98
N LYS A 371 13.23 1.40 10.99
CA LYS A 371 13.24 2.24 12.20
C LYS A 371 12.45 1.63 13.35
N ALA A 372 11.30 1.03 13.06
CA ALA A 372 10.50 0.36 14.09
C ALA A 372 11.20 -0.89 14.64
N GLU A 373 11.87 -1.68 13.78
CA GLU A 373 12.68 -2.83 14.23
C GLU A 373 13.87 -2.41 15.08
N ILE A 374 14.59 -1.34 14.69
CA ILE A 374 15.70 -0.79 15.48
C ILE A 374 15.20 -0.37 16.86
N GLY A 375 14.12 0.41 16.93
CA GLY A 375 13.54 0.83 18.22
C GLY A 375 13.06 -0.33 19.09
N ALA A 376 12.57 -1.42 18.49
CA ALA A 376 12.21 -2.62 19.23
C ALA A 376 13.43 -3.32 19.85
N VAL A 377 14.54 -3.40 19.11
CA VAL A 377 15.81 -3.97 19.60
C VAL A 377 16.45 -3.07 20.68
N GLU A 378 16.42 -1.75 20.51
CA GLU A 378 16.91 -0.78 21.51
C GLU A 378 16.18 -0.92 22.84
N LYS A 379 14.84 -1.05 22.77
CA LYS A 379 14.02 -1.32 23.96
C LYS A 379 14.41 -2.64 24.64
N ALA A 380 14.69 -3.70 23.87
CA ALA A 380 15.13 -4.98 24.42
C ALA A 380 16.52 -4.90 25.08
N LEU A 381 17.41 -4.06 24.55
CA LEU A 381 18.73 -3.76 25.13
C LEU A 381 18.67 -2.80 26.32
N GLY A 382 17.50 -2.26 26.67
CA GLY A 382 17.37 -1.22 27.70
C GLY A 382 18.03 0.12 27.31
N THR A 383 18.28 0.34 26.02
CA THR A 383 18.79 1.62 25.49
C THR A 383 17.60 2.56 25.24
N PRO A 384 17.66 3.83 25.67
CA PRO A 384 16.55 4.77 25.55
C PRO A 384 16.19 5.15 24.11
#